data_AF-A0AA39KRU6-F1
#
_entry.id   AF-A0AA39KRU6-F1
#
_cell.length_a   1.000
_cell.length_b   1.000
_cell.length_c   1.000
_cell.angle_alpha   90.00
_cell.angle_beta   90.00
_cell.angle_gamma   90.00
#
_symmetry.space_group_name_H-M   'P 1'
#
loop_
_entity.id
_entity.type
_entity.pdbx_description
1 polymer ?
#
loop_
_entity_poly.entity_id
_entity_poly.type
_entity_poly.pdbx_seq_one_letter_code
_entity_poly.pdbx_strand_id
1 'polypeptide(L)'
;MPSITPDDDVFRHLSLTYSQNHGSMYRGEACSASQPGFKNGITNGAEWYPLTGGMQDFNYVWNGCMEITIELSCCKYPSAENLEHYWKENQVASSSVRLRTTC
;
A
#
# COMPACT_ATOMS: atom_id res chain seq x y z
N MET A 1 -5.19 -2.86 -17.18
CA MET A 1 -6.62 -2.95 -16.81
C MET A 1 -6.67 -3.35 -15.35
N PRO A 2 -7.52 -2.73 -14.52
CA PRO A 2 -7.61 -3.09 -13.11
C PRO A 2 -8.15 -4.52 -12.95
N SER A 3 -7.67 -5.23 -11.93
CA SER A 3 -8.23 -6.50 -11.46
C SER A 3 -9.06 -6.19 -10.23
N ILE A 4 -10.38 -6.12 -10.42
CA ILE A 4 -11.32 -5.71 -9.37
C ILE A 4 -11.79 -6.96 -8.62
N THR A 5 -11.57 -6.98 -7.31
CA THR A 5 -12.09 -8.03 -6.43
C THR A 5 -13.53 -7.71 -5.99
N PRO A 6 -14.33 -8.70 -5.56
CA PRO A 6 -15.64 -8.46 -4.96
C PRO A 6 -15.63 -7.46 -3.79
N ASP A 7 -14.52 -7.42 -3.02
CA ASP A 7 -14.33 -6.54 -1.87
C ASP A 7 -13.47 -5.30 -2.19
N ASP A 8 -13.48 -4.81 -3.44
CA ASP A 8 -12.69 -3.65 -3.88
C ASP A 8 -12.96 -2.40 -3.02
N ASP A 9 -14.19 -2.20 -2.55
CA ASP A 9 -14.55 -1.09 -1.67
C ASP A 9 -13.82 -1.17 -0.31
N VAL A 10 -13.71 -2.37 0.26
CA VAL A 10 -12.94 -2.62 1.50
C VAL A 10 -11.45 -2.41 1.24
N PHE A 11 -10.88 -2.94 0.16
CA PHE A 11 -9.47 -2.73 -0.19
C PHE A 11 -9.12 -1.26 -0.40
N ARG A 12 -10.01 -0.51 -1.06
CA ARG A 12 -9.87 0.95 -1.23
C ARG A 12 -9.96 1.67 0.10
N HIS A 13 -10.89 1.30 0.96
CA HIS A 13 -11.01 1.89 2.30
C HIS A 13 -9.76 1.65 3.16
N LEU A 14 -9.25 0.42 3.19
CA LEU A 14 -8.02 0.06 3.92
C LEU A 14 -6.81 0.82 3.38
N SER A 15 -6.63 0.83 2.06
CA SER A 15 -5.52 1.53 1.41
C SER A 15 -5.59 3.05 1.64
N LEU A 16 -6.78 3.65 1.54
CA LEU A 16 -6.97 5.07 1.82
C LEU A 16 -6.70 5.40 3.29
N THR A 17 -7.17 4.57 4.21
CA THR A 17 -6.94 4.75 5.65
C THR A 17 -5.44 4.76 5.96
N TYR A 18 -4.65 3.89 5.32
CA TYR A 18 -3.20 3.92 5.46
C TYR A 18 -2.60 5.19 4.87
N SER A 19 -2.87 5.44 3.58
CA SER A 19 -2.28 6.53 2.81
C SER A 19 -2.56 7.92 3.43
N GLN A 20 -3.81 8.16 3.86
CA GLN A 20 -4.23 9.43 4.47
C GLN A 20 -3.60 9.70 5.83
N ASN A 21 -3.25 8.65 6.58
CA ASN A 21 -2.59 8.77 7.88
C ASN A 21 -1.06 8.72 7.78
N HIS A 22 -0.50 8.46 6.58
CA HIS A 22 0.93 8.56 6.32
C HIS A 22 1.33 10.03 6.11
N GLY A 23 2.56 10.40 6.49
CA GLY A 23 3.05 11.78 6.41
C GLY A 23 3.06 12.43 5.01
N SER A 24 2.99 11.62 3.94
CA SER A 24 3.29 12.06 2.57
C SER A 24 2.63 11.21 1.47
N MET A 25 2.34 9.93 1.72
CA MET A 25 1.76 9.01 0.73
C MET A 25 0.48 9.54 0.06
N TYR A 26 -0.43 10.15 0.82
CA TYR A 26 -1.68 10.73 0.30
C TYR A 26 -1.49 11.78 -0.80
N ARG A 27 -0.31 12.42 -0.88
CA ARG A 27 0.00 13.42 -1.90
C ARG A 27 0.09 12.80 -3.29
N GLY A 28 0.40 11.50 -3.36
CA GLY A 28 0.42 10.78 -4.62
C GLY A 28 1.56 11.19 -5.55
N GLU A 29 2.61 11.80 -5.01
CA GLU A 29 3.75 12.27 -5.77
C GLU A 29 4.56 11.09 -6.29
N ALA A 30 5.00 11.16 -7.55
CA ALA A 30 5.87 10.15 -8.13
C ALA A 30 7.27 10.23 -7.53
N CYS A 31 7.89 9.08 -7.31
CA CYS A 31 9.27 8.99 -6.84
C CYS A 31 10.30 9.50 -7.86
N SER A 32 9.97 9.44 -9.16
CA SER A 32 10.82 9.90 -10.25
C SER A 32 9.95 10.27 -11.46
N ALA A 33 10.52 11.02 -12.40
CA ALA A 33 9.86 11.35 -13.67
C ALA A 33 9.51 10.11 -14.52
N SER A 34 10.13 8.96 -14.23
CA SER A 34 9.90 7.69 -14.91
C SER A 34 8.81 6.83 -14.25
N GLN A 35 8.27 7.24 -13.11
CA GLN A 35 7.22 6.53 -12.40
C GLN A 35 5.92 7.34 -12.36
N PRO A 36 4.76 6.67 -12.40
CA PRO A 36 3.48 7.36 -12.24
C PRO A 36 3.33 7.85 -10.80
N GLY A 37 2.63 8.98 -10.64
CA GLY A 37 2.06 9.36 -9.35
C GLY A 37 0.76 8.60 -9.12
N PHE A 38 0.40 8.38 -7.86
CA PHE A 38 -0.81 7.64 -7.47
C PHE A 38 -1.79 8.56 -6.79
N LYS A 39 -2.93 8.86 -7.43
CA LYS A 39 -3.94 9.74 -6.82
C LYS A 39 -4.36 9.21 -5.44
N ASN A 40 -4.32 10.08 -4.42
CA ASN A 40 -4.57 9.74 -3.02
C ASN A 40 -3.61 8.66 -2.44
N GLY A 41 -2.46 8.41 -3.07
CA GLY A 41 -1.47 7.44 -2.61
C GLY A 41 -1.92 5.98 -2.69
N ILE A 42 -2.91 5.65 -3.53
CA ILE A 42 -3.40 4.28 -3.71
C ILE A 42 -3.45 3.89 -5.18
N THR A 43 -3.29 2.61 -5.47
CA THR A 43 -3.42 2.04 -6.82
C THR A 43 -3.97 0.62 -6.78
N ASN A 44 -4.65 0.19 -7.84
CA ASN A 44 -4.90 -1.23 -8.04
C ASN A 44 -3.61 -1.90 -8.54
N GLY A 45 -3.22 -3.04 -7.97
CA GLY A 45 -1.96 -3.71 -8.31
C GLY A 45 -1.85 -4.04 -9.80
N ALA A 46 -2.90 -4.62 -10.38
CA ALA A 46 -2.92 -4.98 -11.80
C ALA A 46 -2.99 -3.78 -12.76
N GLU A 47 -3.45 -2.62 -12.27
CA GLU A 47 -3.38 -1.37 -13.03
C GLU A 47 -1.96 -0.79 -13.06
N TRP A 48 -1.21 -0.92 -11.97
CA TRP A 48 0.18 -0.45 -11.91
C TRP A 48 1.14 -1.38 -12.67
N TYR A 49 1.14 -2.66 -12.35
CA TYR A 49 1.78 -3.70 -13.16
C TYR A 49 1.12 -5.06 -12.91
N PRO A 50 0.68 -5.79 -13.95
CA PRO A 50 0.08 -7.10 -13.76
C PRO A 50 1.12 -8.09 -13.23
N LEU A 51 0.89 -8.59 -12.01
CA LEU A 51 1.69 -9.63 -11.37
C LEU A 51 0.82 -10.87 -11.18
N THR A 52 1.25 -12.01 -11.72
CA THR A 52 0.56 -13.30 -11.52
C THR A 52 1.27 -14.10 -10.43
N GLY A 53 0.52 -14.65 -9.47
CA GLY A 53 1.07 -15.48 -8.39
C GLY A 53 1.65 -14.70 -7.21
N GLY A 54 1.18 -13.47 -6.97
CA GLY A 54 1.56 -12.69 -5.79
C GLY A 54 0.97 -13.27 -4.50
N MET A 55 1.65 -13.04 -3.37
CA MET A 55 1.16 -13.45 -2.05
C MET A 55 -0.19 -12.82 -1.70
N GLN A 56 -0.41 -11.57 -2.12
CA GLN A 56 -1.65 -10.82 -1.89
C GLN A 56 -2.88 -11.53 -2.47
N ASP A 57 -2.80 -11.96 -3.73
CA ASP A 57 -3.91 -12.66 -4.40
C ASP A 57 -4.09 -14.08 -3.85
N PHE A 58 -2.99 -14.75 -3.46
CA PHE A 58 -3.06 -16.08 -2.85
C PHE A 58 -3.80 -16.05 -1.50
N ASN A 59 -3.47 -15.07 -0.66
CA ASN A 59 -4.08 -14.90 0.66
C ASN A 59 -5.58 -14.63 0.57
N TYR A 60 -6.00 -13.79 -0.38
CA TYR A 60 -7.42 -13.50 -0.59
C TYR A 60 -8.18 -14.71 -1.15
N VAL A 61 -7.66 -15.36 -2.19
CA VAL A 61 -8.37 -16.45 -2.88
C VAL A 61 -8.40 -17.75 -2.08
N TRP A 62 -7.31 -18.11 -1.41
CA TRP A 62 -7.16 -19.45 -0.83
C TRP A 62 -7.29 -19.48 0.70
N ASN A 63 -6.98 -18.37 1.38
CA ASN A 63 -7.01 -18.31 2.85
C ASN A 63 -8.08 -17.35 3.40
N GLY A 64 -8.83 -16.65 2.52
CA GLY A 64 -9.84 -15.67 2.93
C GLY A 64 -9.26 -14.45 3.66
N CYS A 65 -7.95 -14.22 3.55
CA CYS A 65 -7.26 -13.11 4.20
C CYS A 65 -7.13 -11.92 3.25
N MET A 66 -7.57 -10.74 3.70
CA MET A 66 -7.36 -9.49 2.96
C MET A 66 -5.96 -8.95 3.25
N GLU A 67 -5.15 -8.82 2.21
CA GLU A 67 -3.80 -8.25 2.27
C GLU A 67 -3.69 -7.03 1.36
N ILE A 68 -2.99 -5.99 1.84
CA ILE A 68 -2.60 -4.83 1.03
C ILE A 68 -1.07 -4.74 0.99
N THR A 69 -0.52 -4.36 -0.16
CA THR A 69 0.90 -4.08 -0.31
C THR A 69 1.16 -2.59 -0.07
N ILE A 70 2.12 -2.26 0.78
CA ILE A 70 2.49 -0.89 1.13
C ILE A 70 3.92 -0.61 0.64
N GLU A 71 4.06 0.34 -0.27
CA GLU A 71 5.35 0.84 -0.76
C GLU A 71 5.81 2.03 0.11
N LEU A 72 6.65 1.76 1.13
CA LEU A 72 7.00 2.73 2.19
C LEU A 72 7.94 3.85 1.72
N SER A 73 8.77 3.58 0.72
CA SER A 73 9.81 4.53 0.30
C SER A 73 10.22 4.33 -1.15
N CYS A 74 10.52 5.44 -1.82
CA CYS A 74 11.09 5.45 -3.17
C CYS A 74 12.48 4.78 -3.22
N CYS A 75 13.28 4.98 -2.17
CA CYS A 75 14.58 4.33 -2.04
C CYS A 75 14.39 2.97 -1.35
N LYS A 76 14.78 1.89 -2.03
CA LYS A 76 14.69 0.52 -1.47
C LYS A 76 15.62 0.30 -0.27
N TYR A 77 16.74 1.02 -0.23
CA TYR A 77 17.76 0.92 0.81
C TYR A 77 18.18 2.34 1.25
N PRO A 78 17.36 3.03 2.06
CA PRO A 78 17.71 4.36 2.54
C PRO A 78 18.88 4.29 3.54
N SER A 79 19.62 5.39 3.67
CA SER A 79 20.62 5.57 4.73
C SER A 79 20.00 5.39 6.13
N ALA A 80 20.77 4.88 7.08
CA ALA A 80 20.36 4.68 8.47
C ALA A 80 19.84 5.98 9.12
N GLU A 81 20.40 7.13 8.72
CA GLU A 81 20.01 8.45 9.21
C GLU A 81 18.54 8.79 8.89
N ASN A 82 17.98 8.22 7.82
CA ASN A 82 16.61 8.48 7.39
C ASN A 82 15.59 7.52 8.05
N LEU A 83 16.04 6.48 8.77
CA LEU A 83 15.13 5.47 9.34
C LEU A 83 14.16 6.06 10.36
N GLU A 84 14.62 7.00 11.20
CA GLU A 84 13.76 7.67 12.17
C GLU A 84 12.68 8.52 11.49
N HIS A 85 13.01 9.15 10.36
CA HIS A 85 12.06 9.90 9.56
C HIS A 85 10.97 8.99 9.00
N TYR A 86 11.34 7.90 8.32
CA TYR A 86 10.38 6.94 7.80
C TYR A 86 9.51 6.31 8.89
N TRP A 87 10.09 6.00 10.05
CA TRP A 87 9.31 5.51 11.20
C TRP A 87 8.22 6.52 11.60
N LYS A 88 8.57 7.79 11.77
CA LYS A 88 7.62 8.85 12.14
C LYS A 88 6.51 9.03 11.11
N GLU A 89 6.84 8.97 9.82
CA GLU A 89 5.83 9.05 8.75
C GLU A 89 4.83 7.89 8.77
N ASN A 90 5.26 6.70 9.21
CA ASN A 90 4.50 5.46 9.17
C ASN A 90 3.79 5.10 10.48
N GLN A 91 4.17 5.74 11.60
CA GLN A 91 3.71 5.37 12.93
C GLN A 91 2.18 5.44 13.08
N VAL A 92 1.57 6.54 12.62
CA VAL A 92 0.12 6.75 12.72
C VAL A 92 -0.63 5.88 11.71
N ALA A 93 -0.14 5.80 10.46
CA ALA A 93 -0.72 4.95 9.43
C ALA A 93 -0.79 3.47 9.86
N SER A 94 0.30 2.94 10.42
CA SER A 94 0.38 1.54 10.85
C SER A 94 -0.54 1.21 12.02
N SER A 95 -0.81 2.19 12.90
CA SER A 95 -1.77 2.00 14.00
C SER A 95 -3.24 2.13 13.56
N SER A 96 -3.49 2.82 12.45
CA SER A 96 -4.81 3.05 11.89
C SER A 96 -5.35 1.85 11.12
N VAL A 97 -4.45 1.05 10.52
CA VAL A 97 -4.80 -0.23 9.87
C VAL A 97 -4.47 -1.37 10.83
N ARG A 98 -5.43 -1.72 11.68
CA ARG A 98 -5.28 -2.85 12.61
C ARG A 98 -5.72 -4.15 11.94
N LEU A 99 -4.74 -4.94 11.52
CA LEU A 99 -4.95 -6.34 11.15
C LEU A 99 -5.27 -7.14 12.42
N ARG A 100 -6.49 -7.70 12.53
CA ARG A 100 -6.74 -8.77 13.50
C ARG A 100 -6.19 -10.06 12.90
N THR A 101 -5.32 -10.74 13.64
CA THR A 101 -4.64 -12.00 13.26
C THR A 101 -5.56 -13.22 13.24
N THR A 102 -6.83 -13.04 12.90
CA THR A 102 -7.77 -14.15 12.69
C THR A 102 -8.22 -14.10 11.25
N CYS A 103 -7.41 -14.72 10.40
CA CYS A 103 -7.96 -15.78 9.56
C CYS A 103 -7.92 -17.05 10.42
#